data_AF-A0A838S4M5-F1
#
_entry.id   AF-A0A838S4M5-F1
#
_cell.length_a   1.000
_cell.length_b   1.000
_cell.length_c   1.000
_cell.angle_alpha   90.00
_cell.angle_beta   90.00
_cell.angle_gamma   90.00
#
_symmetry.space_group_name_H-M   'P 1'
#
loop_
_entity.id
_entity.type
_entity.pdbx_description
1 polymer ?
#
loop_
_entity_poly.entity_id
_entity_poly.type
_entity_poly.pdbx_seq_one_letter_code
_entity_poly.pdbx_strand_id
1 'polypeptide(L)'
;MKQVTWRAPDELLARVRHAADQHGSSVNEFLTRVLAAATDPELTDDESLRVRERLAAAGLLAPTGPPRPRPAEDDLTRARYRAGQGHQLADLVHDGRE
;
A
#
# COMPACT_ATOMS: atom_id res chain seq x y z
N MET A 1 -26.92 -16.63 -1.63
CA MET A 1 -26.05 -16.11 -2.72
C MET A 1 -26.88 -15.24 -3.63
N LYS A 2 -26.34 -14.09 -4.05
CA LYS A 2 -26.96 -13.22 -5.07
C LYS A 2 -26.02 -13.18 -6.28
N GLN A 3 -26.58 -13.25 -7.48
CA GLN A 3 -25.81 -13.19 -8.73
C GLN A 3 -25.73 -11.74 -9.22
N VAL A 4 -24.53 -11.32 -9.60
CA VAL A 4 -24.28 -10.01 -10.21
C VAL A 4 -23.74 -10.24 -11.61
N THR A 5 -24.34 -9.58 -12.59
CA THR A 5 -23.86 -9.55 -13.98
C THR A 5 -23.60 -8.11 -14.36
N TRP A 6 -22.41 -7.81 -14.85
CA TRP A 6 -22.03 -6.47 -15.28
C TRP A 6 -21.29 -6.53 -16.61
N ARG A 7 -21.25 -5.41 -17.32
CA ARG A 7 -20.52 -5.26 -18.58
C ARG A 7 -19.21 -4.54 -18.30
N ALA A 8 -18.12 -5.11 -18.78
CA ALA A 8 -16.78 -4.56 -18.66
C ALA A 8 -16.13 -4.52 -20.05
N PRO A 9 -15.22 -3.56 -20.32
CA PRO A 9 -14.37 -3.61 -21.51
C PRO A 9 -13.52 -4.89 -21.51
N ASP A 10 -13.30 -5.47 -22.69
CA ASP A 10 -12.55 -6.72 -22.85
C ASP A 10 -11.12 -6.63 -22.28
N GLU A 11 -10.49 -5.46 -22.42
CA GLU A 11 -9.17 -5.18 -21.86
C GLU A 11 -9.14 -5.29 -20.33
N LEU A 12 -10.22 -4.86 -19.66
CA LEU A 12 -10.34 -4.98 -18.21
C LEU A 12 -10.49 -6.45 -17.81
N LEU A 13 -11.33 -7.21 -18.53
CA LEU A 13 -11.50 -8.64 -18.33
C LEU A 13 -10.18 -9.41 -18.51
N ALA A 14 -9.38 -9.05 -19.51
CA ALA A 14 -8.07 -9.64 -19.74
C ALA A 14 -7.11 -9.38 -18.57
N ARG A 15 -7.04 -8.14 -18.06
CA ARG A 15 -6.22 -7.79 -16.89
C ARG A 15 -6.67 -8.52 -15.62
N VAL A 16 -7.97 -8.60 -15.39
CA VAL A 16 -8.54 -9.33 -14.24
C VAL A 16 -8.20 -10.81 -14.32
N ARG A 17 -8.31 -11.43 -15.50
CA ARG A 17 -7.96 -12.84 -15.68
C ARG A 17 -6.48 -13.09 -15.38
N HIS A 18 -5.61 -12.24 -15.91
CA HIS A 18 -4.18 -12.34 -15.65
C HIS A 18 -3.85 -12.17 -14.16
N ALA A 19 -4.49 -11.24 -13.46
CA ALA A 19 -4.33 -11.08 -12.02
C ALA A 19 -4.81 -12.32 -11.26
N ALA A 20 -6.00 -12.84 -11.58
CA ALA A 20 -6.55 -14.04 -10.95
C ALA A 20 -5.62 -15.25 -11.11
N ASP A 21 -5.05 -15.44 -12.31
CA ASP A 21 -4.08 -16.50 -12.62
C ASP A 21 -2.79 -16.35 -11.78
N GLN A 22 -2.27 -15.13 -11.63
CA GLN A 22 -1.09 -14.88 -10.78
C GLN A 22 -1.34 -15.20 -9.30
N HIS A 23 -2.58 -15.06 -8.84
CA HIS A 23 -3.00 -15.42 -7.49
C HIS A 23 -3.48 -16.88 -7.36
N GLY A 24 -3.41 -17.69 -8.43
CA GLY A 24 -3.85 -19.09 -8.43
C GLY A 24 -5.34 -19.26 -8.15
N SER A 25 -6.16 -18.26 -8.51
CA SER A 25 -7.58 -18.17 -8.17
C SER A 25 -8.45 -18.06 -9.42
N SER A 26 -9.73 -18.46 -9.31
CA SER A 26 -10.67 -18.22 -10.41
C SER A 26 -11.01 -16.73 -10.52
N VAL A 27 -11.42 -16.27 -11.71
CA VAL A 27 -11.85 -14.87 -11.91
C VAL A 27 -12.95 -14.44 -10.93
N ASN A 28 -13.92 -15.33 -10.67
CA ASN A 28 -15.00 -15.03 -9.72
C ASN A 28 -14.49 -14.93 -8.28
N GLU A 29 -13.58 -15.82 -7.89
CA GLU A 29 -12.97 -15.78 -6.57
C GLU A 29 -12.13 -14.52 -6.38
N PHE A 30 -11.28 -14.19 -7.35
CA PHE A 30 -10.50 -12.97 -7.36
C PHE A 30 -11.38 -11.72 -7.24
N LEU A 31 -12.43 -11.62 -8.07
CA LEU A 31 -13.38 -10.50 -8.00
C LEU A 31 -14.11 -10.45 -6.66
N THR A 32 -14.45 -11.59 -6.09
CA THR A 32 -15.10 -11.67 -4.77
C THR A 32 -14.17 -11.12 -3.68
N ARG A 33 -12.88 -11.50 -3.69
CA ARG A 33 -11.89 -10.98 -2.74
C ARG A 33 -11.66 -9.49 -2.90
N VAL A 34 -11.56 -9.00 -4.14
CA VAL A 34 -11.41 -7.56 -4.42
C VAL A 34 -12.62 -6.77 -3.92
N LEU A 35 -13.84 -7.25 -4.19
CA LEU A 35 -15.05 -6.59 -3.72
C LEU A 35 -15.19 -6.66 -2.19
N ALA A 36 -14.79 -7.77 -1.58
CA ALA A 36 -14.75 -7.93 -0.13
C ALA A 36 -13.80 -6.91 0.50
N ALA A 37 -12.54 -6.84 0.03
CA ALA A 37 -11.53 -5.86 0.48
C ALA A 37 -12.02 -4.41 0.31
N ALA A 38 -12.64 -4.09 -0.84
CA ALA A 38 -13.19 -2.76 -1.09
C ALA A 38 -14.32 -2.36 -0.13
N THR A 39 -14.97 -3.33 0.54
CA THR A 39 -16.03 -3.08 1.54
C THR A 39 -15.56 -3.27 2.98
N ASP A 40 -14.53 -4.09 3.21
CA ASP A 40 -13.95 -4.39 4.51
C ASP A 40 -12.46 -4.77 4.33
N PRO A 41 -11.53 -3.87 4.67
CA PRO A 41 -10.09 -4.11 4.54
C PRO A 41 -9.56 -5.33 5.28
N GLU A 42 -10.24 -5.78 6.35
CA GLU A 42 -9.82 -6.95 7.13
C GLU A 42 -9.98 -8.27 6.37
N LEU A 43 -10.74 -8.28 5.27
CA LEU A 43 -10.96 -9.45 4.40
C LEU A 43 -9.86 -9.64 3.34
N THR A 44 -8.82 -8.82 3.34
CA THR A 44 -7.71 -8.92 2.39
C THR A 44 -6.73 -10.03 2.79
N ASP A 45 -6.53 -11.03 1.93
CA ASP A 45 -5.59 -12.16 2.18
C ASP A 45 -4.10 -11.77 2.14
N ASP A 46 -3.76 -10.67 1.46
CA ASP A 46 -2.39 -10.17 1.40
C ASP A 46 -2.14 -9.23 2.59
N GLU A 47 -1.32 -9.68 3.55
CA GLU A 47 -0.97 -8.93 4.75
C GLU A 47 -0.45 -7.51 4.43
N SER A 48 0.35 -7.38 3.37
CA SER A 48 0.93 -6.09 2.98
C SER A 48 -0.13 -5.14 2.42
N LEU A 49 -1.12 -5.66 1.69
CA LEU A 49 -2.27 -4.90 1.23
C LEU A 49 -3.20 -4.55 2.38
N ARG A 50 -3.45 -5.48 3.32
CA ARG A 50 -4.24 -5.25 4.54
C ARG A 50 -3.65 -4.13 5.40
N VAL A 51 -2.34 -4.17 5.65
CA VAL A 51 -1.65 -3.10 6.39
C VAL A 51 -1.77 -1.76 5.66
N ARG A 52 -1.57 -1.75 4.34
CA ARG A 52 -1.71 -0.53 3.54
C ARG A 52 -3.12 0.04 3.62
N GLU A 53 -4.16 -0.77 3.50
CA GLU A 53 -5.55 -0.30 3.58
C GLU A 53 -5.92 0.20 4.98
N ARG A 54 -5.46 -0.47 6.05
CA ARG A 54 -5.62 0.04 7.43
C ARG A 54 -4.95 1.40 7.62
N LEU A 55 -3.74 1.58 7.11
CA LEU A 55 -3.04 2.87 7.14
C LEU A 55 -3.79 3.93 6.32
N ALA A 56 -4.38 3.55 5.19
CA ALA A 56 -5.20 4.45 4.36
C ALA A 56 -6.43 4.93 5.13
N ALA A 57 -7.16 4.01 5.77
CA ALA A 57 -8.35 4.32 6.57
C ALA A 57 -8.02 5.21 7.78
N ALA A 58 -6.84 5.05 8.38
CA ALA A 58 -6.34 5.90 9.46
C ALA A 58 -5.81 7.27 8.99
N GLY A 59 -5.80 7.54 7.69
CA GLY A 59 -5.23 8.78 7.12
C GLY A 59 -3.71 8.88 7.25
N LEU A 60 -3.02 7.75 7.46
CA LEU A 60 -1.57 7.68 7.68
C LEU A 60 -0.77 7.47 6.39
N LEU A 61 -1.44 7.22 5.26
CA LEU A 61 -0.79 7.17 3.96
C LEU A 61 -0.65 8.57 3.36
N ALA A 62 0.58 8.90 2.99
CA ALA A 62 0.82 10.05 2.13
C ALA A 62 0.17 9.82 0.74
N PRO A 63 -0.37 10.87 0.11
CA PRO A 63 -0.93 10.76 -1.22
C PRO A 63 0.13 10.28 -2.22
N THR A 64 -0.27 9.38 -3.12
CA THR A 64 0.59 8.93 -4.21
C THR A 64 0.82 10.10 -5.16
N GLY A 65 2.04 10.63 -5.18
CA GLY A 65 2.49 11.62 -6.14
C GLY A 65 3.15 11.00 -7.37
N PRO A 66 3.52 11.82 -8.37
CA PRO A 66 4.30 11.35 -9.51
C PRO A 66 5.63 10.73 -9.03
N PRO A 67 6.18 9.75 -9.78
CA PRO A 67 7.47 9.13 -9.47
C PRO A 67 8.53 10.21 -9.24
N ARG A 68 9.17 10.17 -8.06
CA ARG A 68 10.27 11.08 -7.75
C ARG A 68 11.59 10.43 -8.16
N PRO A 69 12.52 11.17 -8.75
CA PRO A 69 13.85 10.65 -9.03
C PRO A 69 14.53 10.26 -7.72
N ARG A 70 15.30 9.17 -7.76
CA ARG A 70 16.14 8.77 -6.63
C ARG A 70 17.17 9.88 -6.36
N PRO A 71 17.37 10.30 -5.09
CA PRO A 71 18.42 11.26 -4.77
C PRO A 71 19.80 10.75 -5.17
N ALA A 72 20.69 11.66 -5.57
CA ALA A 72 22.09 11.33 -5.84
C ALA A 72 22.78 10.82 -4.56
N GLU A 73 23.76 9.93 -4.71
CA GLU A 73 24.41 9.27 -3.58
C GLU A 73 25.18 10.25 -2.68
N ASP A 74 25.80 11.28 -3.28
CA ASP A 74 26.49 12.34 -2.56
C ASP A 74 25.54 13.19 -1.71
N ASP A 75 24.34 13.47 -2.22
CA ASP A 75 23.31 14.20 -1.48
C ASP A 75 22.80 13.38 -0.31
N LEU A 76 22.64 12.07 -0.51
CA LEU A 76 22.20 11.12 0.51
C LEU A 76 23.26 10.98 1.62
N THR A 77 24.54 10.90 1.25
CA THR A 77 25.67 10.84 2.18
C THR A 77 25.78 12.12 3.01
N ARG A 78 25.66 13.29 2.37
CA ARG A 78 25.69 14.58 3.06
C ARG A 78 24.52 14.77 4.02
N ALA A 79 23.32 14.34 3.61
CA ALA A 79 22.14 14.38 4.46
C ALA A 79 22.30 13.49 5.69
N ARG A 80 22.82 12.26 5.52
CA ARG A 80 23.11 11.34 6.63
C ARG A 80 24.13 11.92 7.61
N TYR A 81 25.23 12.48 7.12
CA TYR A 81 26.23 13.12 7.98
C TYR A 81 25.62 14.23 8.82
N ARG A 82 24.83 15.13 8.20
CA ARG A 82 24.15 16.23 8.92
C ARG A 82 23.14 15.73 9.95
N ALA A 83 22.35 14.70 9.61
CA ALA A 83 21.40 14.11 10.54
C ALA A 83 22.10 13.52 11.77
N GLY A 84 23.29 12.92 11.60
CA GLY A 84 24.11 12.39 12.71
C GLY A 84 24.77 13.45 13.59
N GLN A 85 24.82 14.72 13.16
CA GLN A 85 25.30 15.85 13.96
C GLN A 85 24.15 16.59 14.68
N GLY A 86 22.90 16.18 14.45
CA GLY A 86 21.73 16.76 15.07
C GLY A 86 21.50 16.26 16.50
N HIS A 87 20.43 16.78 17.11
CA HIS A 87 19.99 16.33 18.43
C HIS A 87 19.59 14.86 18.39
N GLN A 88 20.08 14.05 19.33
CA GLN A 88 19.86 12.62 19.25
C GLN A 88 18.43 12.28 19.62
N LEU A 89 17.89 11.22 19.02
CA LEU A 89 16.58 10.70 19.37
C LEU A 89 16.50 10.33 20.86
N ALA A 90 17.61 9.85 21.44
CA ALA A 90 17.70 9.53 22.85
C ALA A 90 17.42 10.76 23.74
N ASP A 91 17.96 11.92 23.36
CA ASP A 91 17.76 13.18 24.08
C ASP A 91 16.28 13.61 24.02
N LEU A 92 15.67 13.57 22.84
CA LEU A 92 14.24 13.88 22.65
C LEU A 92 13.29 12.97 23.45
N VAL A 93 13.62 11.67 23.53
CA VAL A 93 12.83 10.69 24.29
C VAL A 93 12.98 10.89 25.79
N HIS A 94 14.14 11.37 26.23
CA HIS A 94 14.38 11.70 27.63
C HIS A 94 13.59 12.95 28.03
N ASP A 95 13.69 14.03 27.24
CA ASP A 95 13.03 15.31 27.52
C ASP A 95 11.50 15.23 27.43
N GLY A 96 10.95 14.35 26.59
CA GLY A 96 9.49 14.18 26.44
C GLY A 96 8.80 13.29 27.47
N ARG A 97 9.52 12.83 28.51
CA ARG A 97 8.99 11.98 29.60
C ARG A 97 8.83 12.71 30.94
N GLU A 98 9.19 13.98 31.02
CA GLU A 98 8.81 14.90 32.12
C GLU A 98 7.45 15.55 31.86
#